data_AF-A0A0J1D701-F1
#
_entry.id   AF-A0A0J1D701-F1
#
_cell.length_a   1.000
_cell.length_b   1.000
_cell.length_c   1.000
_cell.angle_alpha   90.00
_cell.angle_beta   90.00
_cell.angle_gamma   90.00
#
_symmetry.space_group_name_H-M   'P 1'
#
loop_
_entity.id
_entity.type
_entity.pdbx_description
1 polymer ?
#
loop_
_entity_poly.entity_id
_entity_poly.type
_entity_poly.pdbx_seq_one_letter_code
_entity_poly.pdbx_strand_id
1 'polypeptide(L)'
;MTAAPPGRVTTTLVTGASAGAREQAIHDALMLPGLQQDGAKSAVILEGLASGTSPLDNLPEHILFARIAPGCLCCDGNLVLRVTLNRMLRQRPERLFIGVARSEHLDQLRSWLQAEPYDQLLWLTPNLISSSGN
;
A
#
# COMPACT_ATOMS: atom_id res chain seq x y z
N MET A 1 -10.47 -14.08 -8.50
CA MET A 1 -9.61 -12.87 -8.49
C MET A 1 -10.40 -11.76 -9.15
N THR A 2 -11.07 -10.90 -8.39
CA THR A 2 -11.97 -9.88 -8.96
C THR A 2 -11.13 -8.70 -9.44
N ALA A 3 -11.11 -8.46 -10.75
CA ALA A 3 -10.47 -7.29 -11.34
C ALA A 3 -11.16 -6.01 -10.84
N ALA A 4 -10.38 -4.95 -10.60
CA ALA A 4 -10.93 -3.68 -10.14
C ALA A 4 -11.83 -3.04 -11.22
N PRO A 5 -12.89 -2.30 -10.83
CA PRO A 5 -13.69 -1.52 -11.76
C PRO A 5 -12.83 -0.48 -12.50
N PRO A 6 -13.13 -0.16 -13.77
CA PRO A 6 -12.40 0.85 -14.52
C PRO A 6 -12.42 2.19 -13.78
N GLY A 7 -11.23 2.79 -13.60
CA GLY A 7 -11.05 4.07 -12.90
C GLY A 7 -10.80 3.98 -11.40
N ARG A 8 -10.84 2.78 -10.79
CA ARG A 8 -10.48 2.58 -9.38
C ARG A 8 -9.09 2.00 -9.22
N VAL A 9 -8.40 2.43 -8.19
CA VAL A 9 -7.07 1.94 -7.84
C VAL A 9 -7.20 0.70 -6.96
N THR A 10 -6.67 -0.42 -7.43
CA THR A 10 -6.62 -1.67 -6.66
C THR A 10 -5.73 -1.45 -5.44
N THR A 11 -6.32 -1.48 -4.25
CA THR A 11 -5.63 -1.13 -3.01
C THR A 11 -5.51 -2.35 -2.12
N THR A 12 -4.27 -2.74 -1.81
CA THR A 12 -3.97 -3.88 -0.96
C THR A 12 -3.30 -3.39 0.33
N LEU A 13 -3.90 -3.71 1.47
CA LEU A 13 -3.27 -3.50 2.77
C LEU A 13 -2.29 -4.65 3.03
N VAL A 14 -1.06 -4.31 3.40
CA VAL A 14 -0.01 -5.29 3.67
C VAL A 14 0.42 -5.22 5.12
N THR A 15 0.30 -6.35 5.81
CA THR A 15 0.70 -6.52 7.21
C THR A 15 1.72 -7.64 7.34
N GLY A 16 2.54 -7.63 8.38
CA GLY A 16 3.56 -8.66 8.59
C GLY A 16 4.30 -8.47 9.91
N ALA A 17 4.90 -9.56 10.40
CA ALA A 17 5.55 -9.63 11.72
C ALA A 17 6.73 -8.66 11.89
N SER A 18 7.36 -8.23 10.79
CA SER A 18 8.46 -7.26 10.78
C SER A 18 8.36 -6.30 9.61
N ALA A 19 9.12 -5.19 9.67
CA ALA A 19 9.22 -4.25 8.55
C ALA A 19 9.78 -4.92 7.28
N GLY A 20 10.86 -5.70 7.40
CA GLY A 20 11.41 -6.47 6.28
C GLY A 20 10.41 -7.46 5.67
N ALA A 21 9.62 -8.17 6.50
CA ALA A 21 8.61 -9.12 6.00
C ALA A 21 7.53 -8.42 5.16
N ARG A 22 7.08 -7.23 5.58
CA ARG A 22 6.11 -6.43 4.81
C ARG A 22 6.70 -5.91 3.51
N GLU A 23 7.91 -5.37 3.58
CA GLU A 23 8.62 -4.83 2.42
C GLU A 23 8.87 -5.93 1.38
N GLN A 24 9.28 -7.13 1.80
CA GLN A 24 9.45 -8.29 0.93
C GLN A 24 8.13 -8.70 0.26
N ALA A 25 7.05 -8.77 1.02
CA ALA A 25 5.76 -9.19 0.48
C ALA A 25 5.18 -8.16 -0.52
N ILE A 26 5.45 -6.86 -0.32
CA ILE A 26 5.15 -5.81 -1.30
C ILE A 26 6.01 -6.01 -2.55
N HIS A 27 7.32 -6.20 -2.37
CA HIS A 27 8.24 -6.42 -3.49
C HIS A 27 7.80 -7.61 -4.34
N ASP A 28 7.49 -8.75 -3.72
CA ASP A 28 7.06 -9.95 -4.43
C ASP A 28 5.74 -9.70 -5.18
N ALA A 29 4.78 -9.01 -4.57
CA ALA A 29 3.52 -8.64 -5.22
C ALA A 29 3.70 -7.67 -6.40
N LEU A 30 4.72 -6.80 -6.36
CA LEU A 30 5.08 -5.92 -7.47
C LEU A 30 5.76 -6.69 -8.62
N MET A 31 6.49 -7.76 -8.32
CA MET A 31 7.22 -8.56 -9.31
C MET A 31 6.39 -9.69 -9.91
N LEU A 32 5.19 -9.97 -9.40
CA LEU A 32 4.31 -11.00 -9.92
C LEU A 32 3.96 -10.75 -11.41
N PRO A 33 4.40 -11.64 -12.33
CA PRO A 33 4.12 -11.50 -13.75
C PRO A 33 2.62 -11.65 -14.03
N GLY A 34 2.09 -10.84 -14.94
CA GLY A 34 0.67 -10.82 -15.30
C GLY A 34 -0.18 -9.81 -14.51
N LEU A 35 0.38 -9.18 -13.47
CA LEU A 35 -0.24 -8.03 -12.79
C LEU A 35 0.28 -6.67 -13.29
N GLN A 36 1.40 -6.66 -14.02
CA GLN A 36 1.92 -5.49 -14.73
C GLN A 36 1.25 -5.44 -16.11
N GLN A 37 0.31 -4.53 -16.33
CA GLN A 37 -0.09 -4.14 -17.69
C GLN A 37 0.97 -3.18 -18.24
N ASP A 38 1.17 -3.17 -19.57
CA ASP A 38 2.15 -2.30 -20.22
C ASP A 38 1.83 -0.82 -19.90
N GLY A 39 2.77 -0.13 -19.23
CA GLY A 39 2.58 1.25 -18.77
C GLY A 39 1.83 1.45 -17.44
N ALA A 40 1.39 0.38 -16.78
CA ALA A 40 0.69 0.47 -15.49
C ALA A 40 1.62 0.92 -14.36
N LYS A 41 1.28 2.05 -13.73
CA LYS A 41 2.00 2.55 -12.55
C LYS A 41 1.51 1.87 -11.29
N SER A 42 2.45 1.48 -10.43
CA SER A 42 2.16 0.99 -9.09
C SER A 42 2.59 2.03 -8.05
N ALA A 43 1.88 2.10 -6.94
CA ALA A 43 2.18 2.97 -5.82
C ALA A 43 2.35 2.16 -4.54
N VAL A 44 3.25 2.60 -3.67
CA VAL A 44 3.53 2.00 -2.38
C VAL A 44 3.58 3.11 -1.33
N ILE A 45 2.77 2.96 -0.28
CA ILE A 45 2.82 3.77 0.93
C ILE A 45 3.24 2.84 2.07
N LEU A 46 4.36 3.14 2.73
CA LEU A 46 4.89 2.28 3.78
C LEU A 46 5.01 3.03 5.10
N GLU A 47 4.44 2.48 6.16
CA GLU A 47 4.63 2.97 7.51
C GLU A 47 5.90 2.41 8.15
N GLY A 48 6.63 3.31 8.80
CA GLY A 48 7.75 2.97 9.66
C GLY A 48 9.11 3.35 9.08
N LEU A 49 10.13 3.15 9.90
CA LEU A 49 11.52 3.40 9.51
C LEU A 49 12.03 2.28 8.59
N ALA A 50 12.99 2.60 7.73
CA ALA A 50 13.66 1.60 6.90
C ALA A 50 14.47 0.65 7.79
N SER A 51 14.44 -0.64 7.47
CA SER A 51 15.13 -1.68 8.25
C SER A 51 16.65 -1.72 8.00
N GLY A 52 17.21 -0.75 7.27
CA GLY A 52 18.63 -0.66 6.89
C GLY A 52 18.95 -1.30 5.52
N THR A 53 18.26 -2.37 5.16
CA THR A 53 18.28 -2.96 3.80
C THR A 53 16.85 -3.31 3.39
N SER A 54 16.24 -2.49 2.53
CA SER A 54 14.89 -2.74 2.03
C SER A 54 14.93 -3.32 0.62
N PRO A 55 14.16 -4.38 0.31
CA PRO A 55 13.93 -4.78 -1.07
C PRO A 55 13.22 -3.68 -1.89
N LEU A 56 12.70 -2.63 -1.22
CA LEU A 56 12.06 -1.47 -1.85
C LEU A 56 13.03 -0.30 -2.10
N ASP A 57 14.32 -0.42 -1.74
CA ASP A 57 15.29 0.66 -1.96
C ASP A 57 15.66 0.82 -3.45
N ASN A 58 15.51 -0.25 -4.25
CA ASN A 58 15.82 -0.29 -5.68
C ASN A 58 14.58 -0.55 -6.54
N LEU A 59 13.47 0.15 -6.23
CA LEU A 59 12.27 0.06 -7.06
C LEU A 59 12.48 0.76 -8.42
N PRO A 60 11.95 0.19 -9.52
CA PRO A 60 11.90 0.88 -10.81
C PRO A 60 11.23 2.27 -10.73
N GLU A 61 11.68 3.21 -11.57
CA GLU A 61 11.18 4.61 -11.56
C GLU A 61 9.67 4.76 -11.81
N HIS A 62 9.04 3.78 -12.46
CA HIS A 62 7.58 3.78 -12.69
C HIS A 62 6.78 3.42 -11.44
N ILE A 63 7.43 3.02 -10.34
CA ILE A 63 6.82 2.70 -9.06
C ILE A 63 6.92 3.92 -8.14
N LEU A 64 5.77 4.44 -7.73
CA LEU A 64 5.68 5.56 -6.82
C LEU A 64 5.85 5.06 -5.39
N PHE A 65 6.87 5.53 -4.68
CA PHE A 65 7.14 5.12 -3.31
C PHE A 65 7.02 6.30 -2.35
N ALA A 66 6.32 6.12 -1.24
CA ALA A 66 6.30 7.04 -0.11
C ALA A 66 6.43 6.28 1.20
N ARG A 67 7.28 6.78 2.08
CA ARG A 67 7.43 6.29 3.46
C ARG A 67 6.87 7.33 4.43
N ILE A 68 6.09 6.86 5.39
CA ILE A 68 5.44 7.66 6.43
C ILE A 68 5.96 7.20 7.79
N ALA A 69 6.15 8.14 8.72
CA ALA A 69 6.63 7.84 10.06
C ALA A 69 5.68 6.89 10.84
N PRO A 70 6.19 6.08 11.79
CA PRO A 70 5.36 5.21 12.62
C PRO A 70 4.24 5.97 13.34
N GLY A 71 3.05 5.38 13.42
CA GLY A 71 1.88 5.95 14.07
C GLY A 71 1.05 6.86 13.16
N CYS A 72 1.64 7.48 12.14
CA CYS A 72 0.95 8.48 11.32
C CYS A 72 -0.14 7.90 10.38
N LEU A 73 -0.21 6.57 10.19
CA LEU A 73 -1.32 5.94 9.47
C LEU A 73 -2.60 5.81 10.30
N CYS A 74 -2.48 5.91 11.63
CA CYS A 74 -3.56 5.60 12.58
C CYS A 74 -3.82 6.75 13.58
N CYS A 75 -3.05 7.84 13.54
CA CYS A 75 -3.21 9.00 14.42
C CYS A 75 -4.37 9.90 14.01
N ASP A 76 -4.85 10.70 14.96
CA ASP A 76 -5.98 11.63 14.82
C ASP A 76 -5.94 12.40 13.48
N GLY A 77 -6.96 12.14 12.65
CA GLY A 77 -7.19 12.79 11.37
C GLY A 77 -6.51 12.18 10.12
N ASN A 78 -5.63 11.16 10.26
CA ASN A 78 -4.93 10.49 9.16
C ASN A 78 -4.33 11.46 8.12
N LEU A 79 -3.98 12.70 8.49
CA LEU A 79 -3.72 13.78 7.54
C LEU A 79 -2.54 13.47 6.62
N VAL A 80 -1.44 12.94 7.18
CA VAL A 80 -0.25 12.57 6.42
C VAL A 80 -0.58 11.47 5.41
N LEU A 81 -1.34 10.45 5.84
CA LEU A 81 -1.83 9.40 4.95
C LEU A 81 -2.75 9.97 3.87
N ARG A 82 -3.69 10.84 4.22
CA ARG A 82 -4.63 11.50 3.30
C ARG A 82 -3.92 12.29 2.22
N VAL A 83 -2.96 13.12 2.60
CA VAL A 83 -2.19 13.94 1.65
C VAL A 83 -1.34 13.06 0.75
N THR A 84 -0.64 12.08 1.34
CA THR A 84 0.19 11.12 0.59
C THR A 84 -0.66 10.33 -0.41
N LEU A 85 -1.78 9.77 0.05
CA LEU A 85 -2.72 9.01 -0.76
C LEU A 85 -3.27 9.85 -1.91
N ASN A 86 -3.77 11.06 -1.63
CA ASN A 86 -4.29 11.95 -2.68
C ASN A 86 -3.20 12.32 -3.71
N ARG A 87 -1.96 12.56 -3.26
CA ARG A 87 -0.84 12.83 -4.16
C ARG A 87 -0.55 11.62 -5.07
N MET A 88 -0.58 10.41 -4.51
CA MET A 88 -0.41 9.17 -5.27
C MET A 88 -1.56 8.97 -6.27
N LEU A 89 -2.81 9.12 -5.85
CA LEU A 89 -3.99 8.97 -6.72
C LEU A 89 -3.97 9.93 -7.92
N ARG A 90 -3.41 11.14 -7.76
CA ARG A 90 -3.22 12.08 -8.88
C ARG A 90 -2.26 11.58 -9.95
N GLN A 91 -1.34 10.69 -9.62
CA GLN A 91 -0.44 10.04 -10.58
C GLN A 91 -1.12 8.87 -11.32
N ARG A 92 -2.39 8.59 -11.00
CA ARG A 92 -3.21 7.52 -11.57
C ARG A 92 -2.54 6.15 -11.54
N PRO A 93 -2.10 5.66 -10.37
CA PRO A 93 -1.63 4.30 -10.23
C PRO A 93 -2.80 3.34 -10.46
N GLU A 94 -2.54 2.18 -11.05
CA GLU A 94 -3.53 1.11 -11.14
C GLU A 94 -3.59 0.28 -9.86
N ARG A 95 -2.44 0.21 -9.17
CA ARG A 95 -2.27 -0.57 -7.94
C ARG A 95 -1.62 0.28 -6.86
N LEU A 96 -2.12 0.13 -5.64
CA LEU A 96 -1.62 0.77 -4.45
C LEU A 96 -1.41 -0.28 -3.35
N PHE A 97 -0.21 -0.34 -2.79
CA PHE A 97 0.09 -1.14 -1.62
C PHE A 97 0.29 -0.23 -0.42
N ILE A 98 -0.40 -0.52 0.70
CA ILE A 98 -0.24 0.24 1.95
C ILE A 98 0.32 -0.71 3.00
N GLY A 99 1.61 -0.58 3.30
CA GLY A 99 2.29 -1.35 4.34
C GLY A 99 2.02 -0.75 5.72
N VAL A 100 1.30 -1.49 6.57
CA VAL A 100 0.89 -1.04 7.92
C VAL A 100 1.77 -1.72 8.96
N ALA A 101 2.40 -0.93 9.84
CA ALA A 101 3.35 -1.44 10.81
C ALA A 101 2.70 -2.05 12.05
N ARG A 102 1.59 -1.46 12.52
CA ARG A 102 0.81 -1.96 13.66
C ARG A 102 -0.61 -2.28 13.23
N SER A 103 -1.04 -3.52 13.49
CA SER A 103 -2.38 -4.01 13.14
C SER A 103 -3.48 -3.53 14.08
N GLU A 104 -3.13 -2.89 15.21
CA GLU A 104 -4.06 -2.43 16.26
C GLU A 104 -5.23 -1.58 15.71
N HIS A 105 -5.00 -0.83 14.63
CA HIS A 105 -6.02 0.01 13.98
C HIS A 105 -6.25 -0.35 12.50
N LEU A 106 -5.91 -1.56 12.08
CA LEU A 106 -6.05 -1.99 10.69
C LEU A 106 -7.51 -1.94 10.23
N ASP A 107 -8.45 -2.40 11.07
CA ASP A 107 -9.87 -2.38 10.74
C ASP A 107 -10.39 -0.96 10.62
N GLN A 108 -9.97 -0.07 11.52
CA GLN A 108 -10.33 1.35 11.48
C GLN A 108 -9.80 2.03 10.20
N LEU A 109 -8.54 1.74 9.83
CA LEU A 109 -7.93 2.21 8.59
C LEU A 109 -8.69 1.69 7.37
N ARG A 110 -9.04 0.41 7.36
CA ARG A 110 -9.81 -0.21 6.28
C ARG A 110 -11.18 0.43 6.14
N SER A 111 -11.93 0.59 7.24
CA SER A 111 -13.23 1.28 7.23
C SER A 111 -13.10 2.71 6.70
N TRP A 112 -12.04 3.43 7.05
CA TRP A 112 -11.78 4.77 6.52
C TRP A 112 -11.50 4.79 5.01
N LEU A 113 -10.73 3.83 4.49
CA LEU A 113 -10.48 3.69 3.04
C LEU A 113 -11.74 3.25 2.26
N GLN A 114 -12.73 2.66 2.93
CA GLN A 114 -14.04 2.30 2.37
C GLN A 114 -15.09 3.41 2.53
N ALA A 115 -14.77 4.51 3.22
CA ALA A 115 -15.67 5.63 3.39
C ALA A 115 -15.50 6.65 2.24
N GLU A 116 -16.50 7.51 2.08
CA GLU A 116 -16.44 8.61 1.11
C GLU A 116 -15.25 9.55 1.39
N PRO A 117 -14.50 10.02 0.37
CA PRO A 117 -14.67 9.78 -1.07
C PRO A 117 -13.87 8.59 -1.63
N TYR A 118 -13.22 7.81 -0.78
CA TYR A 118 -12.29 6.77 -1.21
C TYR A 118 -13.00 5.50 -1.69
N ASP A 119 -14.23 5.27 -1.25
CA ASP A 119 -15.11 4.20 -1.73
C ASP A 119 -15.28 4.18 -3.26
N GLN A 120 -15.23 5.35 -3.89
CA GLN A 120 -15.34 5.53 -5.34
C GLN A 120 -14.00 5.46 -6.06
N LEU A 121 -12.89 5.72 -5.35
CA LEU A 121 -11.54 5.82 -5.93
C LEU A 121 -10.73 4.54 -5.75
N LEU A 122 -10.99 3.79 -4.68
CA LEU A 122 -10.23 2.63 -4.29
C LEU A 122 -11.07 1.36 -4.45
N TRP A 123 -10.38 0.29 -4.84
CA TRP A 123 -10.92 -1.06 -4.82
C TRP A 123 -10.09 -1.89 -3.84
N LEU A 124 -10.58 -2.05 -2.61
CA LEU A 124 -9.87 -2.78 -1.57
C LEU A 124 -9.91 -4.29 -1.81
N THR A 125 -8.74 -4.89 -1.88
CA THR A 125 -8.55 -6.34 -1.98
C THR A 125 -8.47 -6.98 -0.58
N PRO A 126 -8.44 -8.32 -0.50
CA PRO A 126 -8.05 -9.00 0.73
C PRO A 126 -6.67 -8.54 1.21
N ASN A 127 -6.50 -8.42 2.52
CA ASN A 127 -5.22 -8.02 3.09
C ASN A 127 -4.14 -9.06 2.76
N LEU A 128 -2.96 -8.59 2.36
CA LEU A 128 -1.81 -9.43 2.14
C LEU A 128 -1.06 -9.56 3.47
N ILE A 129 -1.04 -10.77 4.01
CA ILE A 129 -0.35 -11.08 5.27
C ILE A 129 0.99 -11.73 4.92
N SER A 130 2.08 -11.04 5.20
CA SER A 130 3.41 -11.62 5.12
C SER A 130 3.64 -12.56 6.30
N SER A 131 3.34 -13.84 6.08
CA SER A 131 3.69 -14.92 6.99
C SER A 131 5.14 -15.35 6.73
N SER A 132 6.10 -14.47 6.99
CA SER A 132 7.50 -14.92 7.09
C SER A 132 7.70 -15.55 8.46
N GLY A 133 7.15 -16.74 8.63
CA GLY A 133 7.55 -17.67 9.68
C GLY A 133 8.93 -18.23 9.32
N ASN A 134 9.82 -18.21 10.30
CA ASN A 134 11.08 -18.96 10.30
C ASN A 134 10.83 -20.45 10.08
#